data_AF-A0A2E6GYW3-F1
#
_entry.id   AF-A0A2E6GYW3-F1
#
_cell.length_a   1.000
_cell.length_b   1.000
_cell.length_c   1.000
_cell.angle_alpha   90.00
_cell.angle_beta   90.00
_cell.angle_gamma   90.00
#
_symmetry.space_group_name_H-M   'P 1'
#
loop_
_entity.id
_entity.type
_entity.pdbx_description
1 polymer ?
#
loop_
_entity_poly.entity_id
_entity_poly.type
_entity_poly.pdbx_seq_one_letter_code
_entity_poly.pdbx_strand_id
1 'polypeptide(L)'
;MLISDIDRKRVELLNGTWRHDASSSGKEVKLRVRDAGSNKTVIQVIDCFRNIVEYEILFSYETPVAMATFDYGVKLYRTTGKYSQTTSKHINQWVQMWLDYYADDPEELEELKENVYSVTPEFLEGMIIFGRSNNG
;
A
#
# COMPACT_ATOMS: atom_id res chain seq x y z
N MET A 1 9.76 23.90 15.80
CA MET A 1 9.66 22.66 15.02
C MET A 1 8.19 22.25 15.07
N LEU A 2 7.40 22.77 14.14
CA LEU A 2 5.94 22.75 14.22
C LEU A 2 5.38 21.56 13.47
N ILE A 3 4.48 20.86 14.14
CA ILE A 3 3.63 19.74 13.70
C ILE A 3 2.78 20.09 12.46
N SER A 4 2.85 21.33 11.94
CA SER A 4 1.96 21.87 10.91
C SER A 4 2.22 21.45 9.46
N ASP A 5 3.43 21.04 9.10
CA ASP A 5 3.75 20.72 7.70
C ASP A 5 3.50 19.25 7.34
N ILE A 6 3.62 18.36 8.32
CA ILE A 6 3.32 16.93 8.16
C ILE A 6 1.80 16.72 8.09
N ASP A 7 1.03 17.47 8.89
CA ASP A 7 -0.43 17.40 8.85
C ASP A 7 -1.00 17.97 7.54
N ARG A 8 -0.37 18.99 6.93
CA ARG A 8 -0.84 19.56 5.66
C ARG A 8 -0.74 18.57 4.49
N LYS A 9 0.37 17.85 4.39
CA LYS A 9 0.54 16.77 3.40
C LYS A 9 -0.41 15.59 3.65
N ARG A 10 -0.73 15.30 4.91
CA ARG A 10 -1.76 14.30 5.28
C ARG A 10 -3.17 14.74 4.91
N VAL A 11 -3.51 16.02 5.06
CA VAL A 11 -4.84 16.53 4.67
C VAL A 11 -5.00 16.53 3.13
N GLU A 12 -3.94 16.77 2.36
CA GLU A 12 -3.97 16.61 0.90
C GLU A 12 -4.11 15.13 0.47
N LEU A 13 -3.55 14.19 1.24
CA LEU A 13 -3.76 12.74 1.06
C LEU A 13 -5.21 12.29 1.37
N LEU A 14 -5.90 12.96 2.30
CA LEU A 14 -7.22 12.55 2.80
C LEU A 14 -8.40 13.20 2.06
N ASN A 15 -8.23 14.37 1.43
CA ASN A 15 -9.33 15.12 0.80
C ASN A 15 -9.45 14.98 -0.72
N GLY A 16 -8.91 13.89 -1.29
CA GLY A 16 -9.33 13.42 -2.61
C GLY A 16 -8.88 14.26 -3.79
N THR A 17 -7.58 14.23 -4.08
CA THR A 17 -6.99 13.93 -5.41
C THR A 17 -5.46 13.99 -5.23
N TRP A 18 -4.78 12.84 -5.27
CA TRP A 18 -3.33 12.83 -5.40
C TRP A 18 -3.01 12.96 -6.89
N ARG A 19 -2.24 13.97 -7.29
CA ARG A 19 -1.59 13.93 -8.60
C ARG A 19 -0.27 13.20 -8.40
N HIS A 20 -0.20 11.99 -8.93
CA HIS A 20 1.05 11.25 -9.01
C HIS A 20 1.90 11.86 -10.14
N ASP A 21 2.62 12.94 -9.81
CA ASP A 21 3.52 13.62 -10.75
C ASP A 21 4.80 12.81 -11.06
N ALA A 22 4.91 11.58 -10.55
CA ALA A 22 6.07 10.70 -10.78
C ALA A 22 5.98 9.88 -12.09
N SER A 23 4.90 10.02 -12.85
CA SER A 23 4.91 9.63 -14.26
C SER A 23 5.21 10.84 -15.12
N SER A 24 6.21 10.75 -15.99
CA SER A 24 6.37 11.65 -17.14
C SER A 24 5.15 11.65 -18.10
N SER A 25 4.05 10.97 -17.75
CA SER A 25 2.82 10.83 -18.53
C SER A 25 1.60 11.58 -17.98
N GLY A 26 1.68 12.28 -16.83
CA GLY A 26 0.56 13.09 -16.32
C GLY A 26 -0.67 12.27 -15.92
N LYS A 27 -0.45 11.05 -15.43
CA LYS A 27 -1.52 10.10 -15.09
C LYS A 27 -2.38 10.58 -13.92
N GLU A 28 -3.69 10.72 -14.15
CA GLU A 28 -4.66 11.05 -13.10
C GLU A 28 -4.98 9.82 -12.25
N VAL A 29 -4.86 9.95 -10.92
CA VAL A 29 -5.23 8.91 -9.97
C VAL A 29 -6.24 9.41 -8.95
N LYS A 30 -7.12 8.52 -8.49
CA LYS A 30 -8.05 8.75 -7.39
C LYS A 30 -7.56 8.00 -6.16
N LEU A 31 -7.63 8.67 -5.01
CA LEU A 31 -7.43 8.00 -3.73
C LEU A 31 -8.77 7.63 -3.12
N ARG A 32 -8.88 6.41 -2.62
CA ARG A 32 -10.00 5.97 -1.80
C ARG A 32 -9.47 5.50 -0.46
N VAL A 33 -9.93 6.13 0.62
CA VAL A 33 -9.60 5.76 2.00
C VAL A 33 -10.67 4.81 2.54
N ARG A 34 -10.24 3.74 3.20
CA ARG A 34 -11.11 2.78 3.89
C ARG A 34 -10.62 2.62 5.33
N ASP A 35 -11.51 2.85 6.30
CA ASP A 35 -11.26 2.47 7.69
C ASP A 35 -11.28 0.93 7.79
N ALA A 36 -10.18 0.35 8.27
CA ALA A 36 -10.02 -1.08 8.46
C ALA A 36 -10.06 -1.49 9.94
N GLY A 37 -10.42 -0.54 10.83
CA GLY A 37 -10.61 -0.77 12.25
C GLY A 37 -9.33 -1.01 13.04
N SER A 38 -9.42 -0.81 14.36
CA SER A 38 -8.30 -1.01 15.31
C SER A 38 -7.02 -0.26 14.91
N ASN A 39 -7.13 1.04 14.60
CA ASN A 39 -5.99 1.85 14.14
C ASN A 39 -5.36 1.32 12.85
N LYS A 40 -6.17 0.81 11.92
CA LYS A 40 -5.73 0.49 10.56
C LYS A 40 -6.51 1.32 9.56
N THR A 41 -5.79 1.85 8.58
CA THR A 41 -6.39 2.54 7.44
C THR A 41 -5.82 1.92 6.17
N VAL A 42 -6.68 1.76 5.17
CA VAL A 42 -6.28 1.29 3.86
C VAL A 42 -6.48 2.42 2.86
N ILE A 43 -5.47 2.70 2.05
CA ILE A 43 -5.55 3.66 0.95
C ILE A 43 -5.44 2.90 -0.37
N GLN A 44 -6.44 3.04 -1.23
CA GLN A 44 -6.43 2.51 -2.59
C GLN A 44 -6.07 3.63 -3.57
N VAL A 45 -5.08 3.39 -4.41
CA VAL A 45 -4.69 4.25 -5.52
C VAL A 45 -5.34 3.70 -6.79
N ILE A 46 -6.25 4.47 -7.37
CA ILE A 46 -7.07 4.06 -8.51
C ILE A 46 -6.59 4.83 -9.74
N ASP A 47 -6.17 4.10 -10.76
CA ASP A 47 -5.90 4.63 -12.08
C ASP A 47 -7.22 5.13 -12.70
N CYS A 48 -7.37 6.44 -12.94
CA CYS A 48 -8.63 6.99 -13.45
C CYS A 48 -8.89 6.61 -14.91
N PHE A 49 -7.84 6.38 -15.69
CA PHE A 49 -7.97 6.05 -17.10
C PHE A 49 -8.45 4.61 -17.28
N ARG A 50 -7.83 3.66 -16.55
CA ARG A 50 -8.25 2.25 -16.56
C ARG A 50 -9.44 1.97 -15.64
N ASN A 51 -9.73 2.88 -14.71
CA ASN A 51 -10.70 2.71 -13.63
C ASN A 51 -10.48 1.42 -12.81
N ILE A 52 -9.21 1.13 -12.50
CA ILE A 52 -8.80 -0.04 -11.70
C ILE A 52 -7.97 0.41 -10.50
N VAL A 53 -7.99 -0.38 -9.42
CA VAL A 53 -7.06 -0.21 -8.30
C VAL A 53 -5.68 -0.65 -8.77
N GLU A 54 -4.71 0.26 -8.72
CA GLU A 54 -3.33 0.00 -9.11
C GLU A 54 -2.50 -0.47 -7.92
N TYR A 55 -2.71 0.18 -6.77
CA TYR A 55 -2.04 -0.14 -5.51
C TYR A 55 -2.99 -0.03 -4.33
N GLU A 56 -2.73 -0.81 -3.29
CA GLU A 56 -3.35 -0.64 -1.97
C GLU A 56 -2.25 -0.51 -0.91
N ILE A 57 -2.42 0.41 0.04
CA ILE A 57 -1.44 0.66 1.11
C ILE A 57 -2.13 0.48 2.46
N LEU A 58 -1.56 -0.37 3.29
CA LEU A 58 -1.97 -0.54 4.69
C LEU A 58 -1.16 0.40 5.59
N PHE A 59 -1.88 1.22 6.32
CA PHE A 59 -1.38 1.99 7.45
C PHE A 59 -1.77 1.31 8.76
N SER A 60 -0.80 1.18 9.66
CA SER A 60 -1.02 0.84 11.06
C SER A 60 -0.70 2.09 11.88
N TYR A 61 -1.72 2.59 12.59
CA TYR A 61 -1.76 3.96 13.10
C TYR A 61 -1.50 4.94 11.96
N GLU A 62 -0.31 5.51 11.97
CA GLU A 62 0.14 6.60 11.13
C GLU A 62 1.29 6.19 10.19
N THR A 63 1.69 4.92 10.24
CA THR A 63 2.86 4.38 9.57
C THR A 63 2.43 3.44 8.44
N PRO A 64 2.96 3.60 7.22
CA PRO A 64 2.76 2.62 6.16
C PRO A 64 3.53 1.34 6.51
N VAL A 65 2.86 0.20 6.44
CA VAL A 65 3.44 -1.08 6.91
C VAL A 65 3.30 -2.22 5.91
N ALA A 66 2.38 -2.10 4.96
CA ALA A 66 2.30 -3.03 3.83
C ALA A 66 1.71 -2.34 2.59
N MET A 67 1.96 -2.92 1.42
CA MET A 67 1.43 -2.45 0.13
C MET A 67 1.14 -3.64 -0.79
N ALA A 68 0.08 -3.57 -1.57
CA ALA A 68 -0.23 -4.48 -2.67
C ALA A 68 -0.10 -3.74 -3.99
N THR A 69 0.41 -4.41 -5.02
CA THR A 69 0.39 -3.91 -6.40
C THR A 69 -0.36 -4.90 -7.28
N PHE A 70 -1.18 -4.42 -8.21
CA PHE A 70 -2.05 -5.26 -9.05
C PHE A 70 -1.69 -5.26 -10.54
N ASP A 71 -0.68 -4.47 -10.91
CA ASP A 71 -0.28 -4.33 -12.31
C ASP A 71 0.58 -5.55 -12.71
N TYR A 72 -0.05 -6.48 -13.44
CA TYR A 72 0.46 -7.80 -13.86
C TYR A 72 0.47 -8.91 -12.80
N GLY A 73 -0.55 -8.92 -11.94
CA GLY A 73 -0.72 -9.90 -10.86
C GLY A 73 -0.55 -9.25 -9.48
N VAL A 74 -0.95 -9.97 -8.43
CA VAL A 74 -0.84 -9.47 -7.07
C VAL A 74 0.57 -9.68 -6.54
N LYS A 75 1.20 -8.59 -6.09
CA LYS A 75 2.44 -8.64 -5.31
C LYS A 75 2.20 -7.95 -3.99
N LEU A 76 2.56 -8.62 -2.90
CA LEU A 76 2.37 -8.13 -1.55
C LEU A 76 3.72 -7.75 -0.96
N TYR A 77 3.83 -6.53 -0.47
CA TYR A 77 5.02 -6.00 0.19
C TYR A 77 4.69 -5.77 1.65
N ARG A 78 5.47 -6.34 2.56
CA ARG A 78 5.37 -6.07 3.99
C ARG A 78 6.68 -5.53 4.53
N THR A 79 6.60 -4.62 5.48
CA THR A 79 7.78 -4.09 6.13
C THR A 79 8.42 -5.11 7.08
N THR A 80 9.75 -5.13 7.14
CA THR A 80 10.54 -5.82 8.18
C THR A 80 10.69 -5.00 9.46
N GLY A 81 10.19 -3.76 9.47
CA GLY A 81 10.24 -2.86 10.61
C GLY A 81 9.53 -3.44 11.84
N LYS A 82 10.23 -3.43 12.99
CA LYS A 82 9.68 -3.87 14.28
C LYS A 82 9.07 -2.69 15.02
N TYR A 83 7.78 -2.46 14.85
CA TYR A 83 7.06 -1.35 15.50
C TYR A 83 6.41 -1.76 16.83
N SER A 84 5.53 -2.75 16.79
CA SER A 84 4.80 -3.28 17.94
C SER A 84 4.15 -4.62 17.60
N GLN A 85 3.78 -5.40 18.62
CA GLN A 85 3.01 -6.64 18.42
C GLN A 85 1.70 -6.40 17.66
N THR A 86 1.02 -5.30 17.96
CA THR A 86 -0.22 -4.88 17.27
C THR A 86 0.02 -4.62 15.79
N THR A 87 1.11 -3.92 15.44
CA THR A 87 1.46 -3.65 14.04
C THR A 87 1.82 -4.93 13.29
N SER A 88 2.59 -5.84 13.91
CA SER A 88 2.87 -7.15 13.32
C SER A 88 1.59 -7.95 13.07
N LYS A 89 0.62 -7.89 14.00
CA LYS A 89 -0.71 -8.50 13.81
C LYS A 89 -1.47 -7.85 12.64
N HIS A 90 -1.44 -6.53 12.52
CA HIS A 90 -2.09 -5.81 11.42
C HIS A 90 -1.55 -6.24 10.06
N ILE A 91 -0.23 -6.29 9.91
CA ILE A 91 0.45 -6.74 8.68
C ILE A 91 0.01 -8.16 8.34
N ASN A 92 0.14 -9.09 9.30
CA ASN A 92 -0.13 -10.50 9.05
C ASN A 92 -1.60 -10.76 8.68
N GLN A 93 -2.53 -10.09 9.36
CA GLN A 93 -3.97 -10.21 9.04
C GLN A 93 -4.28 -9.70 7.63
N TRP A 94 -3.70 -8.57 7.25
CA TRP A 94 -3.94 -7.98 5.93
C TRP A 94 -3.29 -8.79 4.81
N VAL A 95 -2.08 -9.32 5.02
CA VAL A 95 -1.44 -10.25 4.06
C VAL A 95 -2.29 -11.50 3.90
N GLN A 96 -2.74 -12.10 5.01
CA GLN A 96 -3.57 -13.30 4.95
C GLN A 96 -4.88 -13.06 4.21
N MET A 97 -5.55 -11.93 4.45
CA MET A 97 -6.77 -11.55 3.73
C MET A 97 -6.57 -11.50 2.22
N TRP A 98 -5.44 -10.98 1.75
CA TRP A 98 -5.13 -10.95 0.31
C TRP A 98 -4.80 -12.33 -0.26
N LEU A 99 -4.06 -13.15 0.49
CA LEU A 99 -3.78 -14.52 0.10
C LEU A 99 -5.09 -15.34 -0.01
N ASP A 100 -5.97 -15.24 0.98
CA ASP A 100 -7.27 -15.93 0.99
C ASP A 100 -8.22 -15.44 -0.12
N TYR A 101 -8.07 -14.19 -0.56
CA TYR A 101 -8.89 -13.61 -1.62
C TYR A 101 -8.46 -14.07 -3.02
N TYR A 102 -7.16 -14.29 -3.23
CA TYR A 102 -6.60 -14.62 -4.55
C TYR A 102 -6.28 -16.09 -4.75
N ALA A 103 -6.17 -16.88 -3.68
CA ALA A 103 -5.95 -18.32 -3.78
C ALA A 103 -7.29 -19.05 -3.82
N ASP A 104 -7.63 -19.65 -4.97
CA ASP A 104 -8.81 -20.51 -5.07
C ASP A 104 -8.52 -21.93 -4.56
N ASP A 105 -7.25 -22.33 -4.55
CA ASP A 105 -6.78 -23.62 -4.07
C ASP A 105 -5.43 -23.56 -3.32
N PRO A 106 -5.00 -24.67 -2.67
CA PRO A 106 -3.74 -24.69 -1.92
C PRO A 106 -2.46 -24.53 -2.75
N GLU A 107 -2.45 -24.87 -4.04
CA GLU A 107 -1.28 -24.74 -4.91
C GLU A 107 -1.08 -23.27 -5.28
N GLU A 108 -2.15 -22.59 -5.68
CA GLU A 108 -2.14 -21.14 -5.92
C GLU A 108 -1.74 -20.35 -4.66
N LEU A 109 -2.17 -20.80 -3.48
CA LEU A 109 -1.78 -20.18 -2.21
C LEU A 109 -0.26 -20.20 -1.99
N GLU A 110 0.40 -21.31 -2.31
CA GLU A 110 1.85 -21.42 -2.16
C GLU A 110 2.58 -20.52 -3.17
N GLU A 111 2.13 -20.47 -4.42
CA GLU A 111 2.66 -19.55 -5.43
C GLU A 111 2.48 -18.08 -5.03
N LEU A 112 1.33 -17.73 -4.47
CA LEU A 112 1.06 -16.37 -3.98
C LEU A 112 1.92 -15.98 -2.78
N LYS A 113 2.26 -16.94 -1.90
CA LYS A 113 3.21 -16.70 -0.80
C LYS A 113 4.60 -16.36 -1.31
N GLU A 114 5.03 -16.89 -2.45
CA GLU A 114 6.31 -16.50 -3.08
C GLU A 114 6.30 -15.04 -3.55
N ASN A 115 5.12 -14.48 -3.81
CA ASN A 115 4.91 -13.07 -4.16
C ASN A 115 4.72 -12.15 -2.93
N VAL A 116 5.02 -12.64 -1.72
CA VAL A 116 5.06 -11.84 -0.49
C VAL A 116 6.49 -11.41 -0.18
N TYR A 117 6.82 -10.18 -0.54
CA TYR A 117 8.13 -9.57 -0.34
C TYR A 117 8.24 -8.93 1.04
N SER A 118 9.33 -9.21 1.74
CA SER A 118 9.67 -8.51 2.98
C SER A 118 10.72 -7.43 2.69
N VAL A 119 10.37 -6.17 2.91
CA VAL A 119 11.17 -4.99 2.52
C VAL A 119 11.44 -4.08 3.71
N THR A 120 12.46 -3.23 3.64
CA THR A 120 12.69 -2.23 4.70
C THR A 120 11.59 -1.16 4.69
N PRO A 121 11.33 -0.48 5.82
CA PRO A 121 10.41 0.67 5.85
C PRO A 121 10.71 1.72 4.78
N GLU A 122 11.97 2.07 4.60
CA GLU A 122 12.42 3.11 3.67
C GLU A 122 12.18 2.71 2.22
N PHE A 123 12.38 1.42 1.90
CA PHE A 123 12.05 0.89 0.59
C PHE A 123 10.55 0.97 0.32
N LEU A 124 9.71 0.58 1.29
CA LEU A 124 8.25 0.65 1.18
C LEU A 124 7.78 2.10 0.97
N GLU A 125 8.29 3.03 1.77
CA GLU A 125 7.99 4.46 1.63
C GLU A 125 8.44 5.00 0.26
N GLY A 126 9.64 4.59 -0.21
CA GLY A 126 10.11 4.92 -1.54
C GLY A 126 9.18 4.41 -2.65
N MET A 127 8.69 3.17 -2.53
CA MET A 127 7.72 2.63 -3.49
C MET A 127 6.41 3.43 -3.52
N ILE A 128 5.92 3.87 -2.36
CA ILE A 128 4.69 4.65 -2.24
C ILE A 128 4.87 6.05 -2.84
N ILE A 129 5.97 6.73 -2.53
CA ILE A 129 6.24 8.10 -2.97
C ILE A 129 6.51 8.15 -4.47
N PHE A 130 7.39 7.29 -4.96
CA PHE A 130 7.86 7.35 -6.34
C PHE A 130 7.01 6.52 -7.30
N GLY A 131 6.09 5.69 -6.79
CA GLY A 131 5.22 4.82 -7.59
C GLY A 131 6.02 3.93 -8.54
N ARG A 132 6.38 2.72 -8.09
CA ARG A 132 7.34 1.83 -8.76
C ARG A 132 8.66 2.55 -9.07
N SER A 133 9.68 2.29 -8.27
CA SER A 133 11.05 2.55 -8.72
C SER A 133 11.27 1.71 -9.97
N ASN A 134 11.27 2.36 -11.14
CA ASN A 134 11.91 1.84 -12.35
C ASN A 134 13.40 1.76 -12.04
N ASN A 135 13.81 0.71 -11.34
CA ASN A 135 15.17 0.23 -11.45
C ASN A 135 15.14 -0.70 -12.64
N GLY A 136 15.65 -0.18 -13.76
CA GLY A 136 15.88 -0.94 -14.98
C GLY A 136 16.92 -2.04 -14.81
#